data_AF-A0A9W8IIE8-F1
#
_entry.id   AF-A0A9W8IIE8-F1
#
_cell.length_a   1.000
_cell.length_b   1.000
_cell.length_c   1.000
_cell.angle_alpha   90.00
_cell.angle_beta   90.00
_cell.angle_gamma   90.00
#
_symmetry.space_group_name_H-M   'P 1'
#
loop_
_entity.id
_entity.type
_entity.pdbx_description
1 polymer ?
#
loop_
_entity_poly.entity_id
_entity_poly.type
_entity_poly.pdbx_seq_one_letter_code
_entity_poly.pdbx_strand_id
1 'polypeptide(L)'
;MVLRFAQALLLAIVTLMCLCRNVTANTCIRHFSPSAAHKSPDDHTLGLITALTPGGVSVLSAPYILAPIATISTQQSTNASRADKEQWYRLDNLLLGVSYELRISNAAATGVDFEIELYSADDVLRLHDKPADNTELSPDIDGQLAIYAKVTATYAGYSTWPNVENWPITYAIVLEKHVAGLPVQALKLIAVLVSVVLFGLFVATPRLIAIINSVAAEDHQKLKSKLE
;
A
#
# COMPACT_ATOMS: atom_id res chain seq x y z
N MET A 1 24.34 -3.92 -35.38
CA MET A 1 23.17 -4.58 -34.74
C MET A 1 23.40 -4.82 -33.24
N VAL A 2 24.51 -5.44 -32.85
CA VAL A 2 24.89 -5.71 -31.44
C VAL A 2 24.85 -4.46 -30.54
N LEU A 3 25.36 -3.33 -31.01
CA LEU A 3 25.37 -2.08 -30.22
C LEU A 3 23.96 -1.57 -29.86
N ARG A 4 23.00 -1.66 -30.79
CA ARG A 4 21.61 -1.23 -30.55
C ARG A 4 20.89 -2.16 -29.56
N PHE A 5 21.22 -3.44 -29.58
CA PHE A 5 20.67 -4.41 -28.63
C PHE A 5 21.23 -4.18 -27.22
N ALA A 6 22.54 -3.96 -27.10
CA ALA A 6 23.18 -3.64 -25.81
C ALA A 6 22.63 -2.34 -25.21
N GLN A 7 22.39 -1.30 -26.03
CA GLN A 7 21.76 -0.06 -25.59
C GLN A 7 20.33 -0.27 -25.08
N ALA A 8 19.53 -1.08 -25.78
CA ALA A 8 18.16 -1.39 -25.36
C ALA A 8 18.13 -2.18 -24.04
N LEU A 9 19.03 -3.15 -23.86
CA LEU A 9 19.15 -3.93 -22.63
C LEU A 9 19.60 -3.07 -21.45
N LEU A 10 20.61 -2.22 -21.65
CA LEU A 10 21.07 -1.28 -20.62
C LEU A 10 19.96 -0.31 -20.22
N LEU A 11 19.22 0.23 -21.18
CA LEU A 11 18.08 1.11 -20.91
C LEU A 11 17.00 0.37 -20.12
N ALA A 12 16.71 -0.90 -20.45
CA ALA A 12 15.75 -1.71 -19.72
C ALA A 12 16.21 -1.98 -18.28
N ILE A 13 17.49 -2.31 -18.05
CA ILE A 13 18.06 -2.53 -16.71
C ILE A 13 18.02 -1.25 -15.89
N VAL A 14 18.44 -0.10 -16.45
CA VAL A 14 18.40 1.20 -15.76
C VAL A 14 16.97 1.58 -15.43
N THR A 15 16.04 1.41 -16.38
CA THR A 15 14.62 1.66 -16.17
C THR A 15 14.08 0.76 -15.04
N LEU A 16 14.41 -0.53 -15.06
CA LEU A 16 14.02 -1.48 -14.00
C LEU A 16 14.60 -1.06 -12.64
N MET A 17 15.88 -0.70 -12.57
CA MET A 17 16.50 -0.22 -11.33
C MET A 17 15.86 1.07 -10.80
N CYS A 18 15.52 2.02 -11.70
CA CYS A 18 14.79 3.23 -11.34
C CYS A 18 13.36 2.92 -10.86
N LEU A 19 12.67 1.97 -11.48
CA LEU A 19 11.35 1.51 -11.06
C LEU A 19 11.39 0.78 -9.71
N CYS A 20 12.46 0.04 -9.42
CA CYS A 20 12.62 -0.71 -8.18
C CYS A 20 13.10 0.16 -6.99
N ARG A 21 13.62 1.37 -7.21
CA ARG A 21 14.29 2.19 -6.18
C ARG A 21 13.36 2.68 -5.07
N ASN A 22 12.06 2.72 -5.32
CA ASN A 22 11.03 3.15 -4.37
C ASN A 22 10.08 2.01 -3.98
N VAL A 23 10.50 0.75 -4.18
CA VAL A 23 9.70 -0.40 -3.72
C VAL A 23 9.85 -0.49 -2.21
N THR A 24 8.89 0.07 -1.50
CA THR A 24 8.69 -0.18 -0.07
C THR A 24 8.09 -1.57 0.10
N ALA A 25 8.49 -2.27 1.15
CA ALA A 25 7.86 -3.55 1.48
C ALA A 25 6.55 -3.26 2.20
N ASN A 26 5.48 -3.98 1.83
CA ASN A 26 4.27 -3.99 2.63
C ASN A 26 4.58 -4.75 3.92
N THR A 27 4.59 -4.04 5.04
CA THR A 27 4.92 -4.61 6.35
C THR A 27 3.68 -5.12 7.06
N CYS A 28 2.53 -4.50 6.82
CA CYS A 28 1.25 -4.92 7.38
C CYS A 28 0.11 -4.64 6.40
N ILE A 29 -0.81 -5.61 6.26
CA ILE A 29 -1.96 -5.52 5.36
C ILE A 29 -3.19 -5.99 6.14
N ARG A 30 -4.24 -5.18 6.11
CA ARG A 30 -5.54 -5.50 6.70
C ARG A 30 -6.64 -5.36 5.65
N HIS A 31 -7.30 -6.46 5.33
CA HIS A 31 -8.50 -6.45 4.51
C HIS A 31 -9.74 -6.31 5.39
N PHE A 32 -10.70 -5.50 4.96
CA PHE A 32 -11.96 -5.33 5.67
C PHE A 32 -13.10 -4.99 4.72
N SER A 33 -14.33 -5.13 5.19
CA SER A 33 -15.53 -4.71 4.47
C SER A 33 -16.42 -3.94 5.45
N PRO A 34 -16.74 -2.67 5.17
CA PRO A 34 -17.60 -1.88 6.02
C PRO A 34 -18.97 -2.55 6.16
N SER A 35 -19.38 -2.75 7.41
CA SER A 35 -20.73 -3.22 7.77
C SER A 35 -21.59 -2.03 8.19
N ALA A 36 -22.91 -2.15 8.06
CA ALA A 36 -23.89 -1.14 8.49
C ALA A 36 -23.82 -0.80 9.99
N ALA A 37 -23.11 -1.59 10.79
CA ALA A 37 -22.79 -1.28 12.19
C ALA A 37 -21.77 -0.12 12.34
N HIS A 38 -20.99 0.22 11.30
CA HIS A 38 -19.94 1.25 11.34
C HIS A 38 -20.49 2.63 10.95
N LYS A 39 -21.55 3.06 11.64
CA LYS A 39 -22.19 4.36 11.36
C LYS A 39 -21.21 5.50 11.65
N SER A 40 -21.30 6.58 10.87
CA SER A 40 -20.58 7.80 11.21
C SER A 40 -21.04 8.31 12.58
N PRO A 41 -20.11 8.66 13.48
CA PRO A 41 -20.46 9.30 14.74
C PRO A 41 -21.00 10.71 14.50
N ASP A 42 -21.83 11.20 15.42
CA ASP A 42 -22.21 12.61 15.46
C ASP A 42 -21.01 13.50 15.84
N ASP A 43 -21.15 14.82 15.64
CA ASP A 43 -20.07 15.79 15.90
C ASP A 43 -19.55 15.73 17.35
N HIS A 44 -20.43 15.44 18.31
CA HIS A 44 -20.08 15.32 19.73
C HIS A 44 -19.21 14.09 19.98
N THR A 45 -19.63 12.93 19.46
CA THR A 45 -18.90 11.66 19.55
C THR A 45 -17.58 11.75 18.82
N LEU A 46 -17.53 12.42 17.66
CA LEU A 46 -16.30 12.67 16.94
C LEU A 46 -15.32 13.53 17.75
N GLY A 47 -15.82 14.58 18.41
CA GLY A 47 -15.04 15.41 19.33
C GLY A 47 -14.47 14.61 20.51
N LEU A 48 -15.28 13.72 21.09
CA LEU A 48 -14.84 12.80 22.14
C LEU A 48 -13.75 11.84 21.65
N ILE A 49 -13.97 11.16 20.52
CA ILE A 49 -12.99 10.23 19.95
C ILE A 49 -11.67 10.94 19.69
N THR A 50 -11.72 12.13 19.08
CA THR A 50 -10.51 12.93 18.79
C THR A 50 -9.74 13.29 20.06
N ALA A 51 -10.44 13.58 21.15
CA ALA A 51 -9.83 13.88 22.45
C ALA A 51 -9.28 12.64 23.17
N LEU A 52 -9.82 11.45 22.89
CA LEU A 52 -9.42 10.18 23.51
C LEU A 52 -8.22 9.54 22.80
N THR A 53 -8.05 9.77 21.50
CA THR A 53 -6.97 9.19 20.71
C THR A 53 -5.67 10.00 20.82
N PRO A 54 -4.53 9.38 21.17
CA PRO A 54 -3.23 10.05 21.20
C PRO A 54 -2.84 10.62 19.85
N GLY A 55 -2.35 11.86 19.83
CA GLY A 55 -1.91 12.51 18.58
C GLY A 55 -3.05 12.93 17.64
N GLY A 56 -4.31 12.79 18.07
CA GLY A 56 -5.49 13.07 17.27
C GLY A 56 -5.75 12.03 16.18
N VAL A 57 -6.81 12.26 15.41
CA VAL A 57 -7.25 11.36 14.34
C VAL A 57 -6.95 11.96 12.98
N SER A 58 -6.14 11.29 12.18
CA SER A 58 -5.88 11.68 10.79
C SER A 58 -6.93 11.08 9.85
N VAL A 59 -7.38 11.82 8.84
CA VAL A 59 -8.42 11.33 7.92
C VAL A 59 -7.81 10.68 6.68
N LEU A 60 -8.28 9.48 6.34
CA LEU A 60 -7.97 8.75 5.12
C LEU A 60 -9.25 8.51 4.32
N SER A 61 -9.42 9.21 3.21
CA SER A 61 -10.61 9.09 2.37
C SER A 61 -10.38 8.14 1.19
N ALA A 62 -11.35 7.30 0.86
CA ALA A 62 -11.38 6.54 -0.40
C ALA A 62 -11.92 7.41 -1.56
N PRO A 63 -11.65 7.07 -2.85
CA PRO A 63 -10.92 5.90 -3.37
C PRO A 63 -9.43 6.19 -3.67
N TYR A 64 -8.55 5.32 -3.17
CA TYR A 64 -7.09 5.35 -3.37
C TYR A 64 -6.44 6.70 -3.06
N ILE A 65 -6.10 6.91 -1.80
CA ILE A 65 -5.23 8.01 -1.39
C ILE A 65 -3.97 7.39 -0.79
N LEU A 66 -2.84 7.62 -1.47
CA LEU A 66 -1.54 7.52 -0.81
C LEU A 66 -1.49 8.69 0.16
N ALA A 67 -1.61 8.42 1.45
CA ALA A 67 -1.41 9.48 2.43
C ALA A 67 0.04 10.01 2.29
N PRO A 68 0.28 11.30 2.53
CA PRO A 68 1.63 11.79 2.72
C PRO A 68 2.34 10.94 3.79
N ILE A 69 3.66 10.80 3.68
CA ILE A 69 4.46 9.97 4.60
C ILE A 69 4.08 10.32 6.04
N ALA A 70 3.47 9.37 6.72
CA ALA A 70 3.06 9.53 8.10
C ALA A 70 4.29 9.37 8.99
N THR A 71 4.34 10.15 10.07
CA THR A 71 5.41 10.09 11.05
C THR A 71 4.79 9.92 12.42
N ILE A 72 5.07 8.80 13.10
CA ILE A 72 4.66 8.63 14.49
C ILE A 72 5.80 9.07 15.40
N SER A 73 5.48 10.04 16.26
CA SER A 73 6.39 10.54 17.29
C SER A 73 6.24 9.74 18.59
N THR A 74 7.29 9.72 19.41
CA THR A 74 7.30 9.06 20.74
C THR A 74 6.25 9.58 21.71
N GLN A 75 5.75 10.80 21.49
CA GLN A 75 4.75 11.42 22.35
C GLN A 75 3.32 10.89 22.12
N GLN A 76 3.11 9.97 21.17
CA GLN A 76 1.80 9.47 20.75
C GLN A 76 1.49 8.06 21.30
N SER A 77 2.04 7.67 22.45
CA SER A 77 1.72 6.39 23.10
C SER A 77 0.94 6.57 24.40
N THR A 78 -0.15 5.82 24.56
CA THR A 78 -0.91 5.70 25.82
C THR A 78 -0.24 4.78 26.84
N ASN A 79 0.64 3.89 26.37
CA ASN A 79 1.26 2.87 27.21
C ASN A 79 2.55 3.41 27.86
N ALA A 80 2.78 3.02 29.12
CA ALA A 80 4.01 3.33 29.86
C ALA A 80 5.29 2.72 29.23
N SER A 81 5.13 1.88 28.20
CA SER A 81 6.20 1.31 27.37
C SER A 81 6.67 2.37 26.36
N ARG A 82 7.93 2.80 26.48
CA ARG A 82 8.58 3.70 25.50
C ARG A 82 8.74 3.07 24.10
N ALA A 83 8.50 1.77 23.97
CA ALA A 83 8.76 1.02 22.74
C ALA A 83 7.59 1.03 21.74
N ASP A 84 6.36 1.24 22.21
CA ASP A 84 5.16 1.18 21.38
C ASP A 84 4.69 2.58 21.04
N LYS A 85 4.37 2.82 19.77
CA LYS A 85 3.85 4.11 19.30
C LYS A 85 2.57 3.90 18.53
N GLU A 86 1.56 4.72 18.82
CA GLU A 86 0.24 4.57 18.26
C GLU A 86 -0.13 5.79 17.40
N GLN A 87 -0.89 5.55 16.34
CA GLN A 87 -1.50 6.61 15.55
C GLN A 87 -2.87 6.17 15.06
N TRP A 88 -3.84 7.07 15.23
CA TRP A 88 -5.22 6.82 14.86
C TRP A 88 -5.57 7.47 13.52
N TYR A 89 -6.35 6.75 12.73
CA TYR A 89 -6.88 7.18 11.46
C TYR A 89 -8.39 6.99 11.40
N ARG A 90 -9.13 7.97 10.87
CA ARG A 90 -10.52 7.83 10.47
C ARG A 90 -10.58 7.50 8.99
N LEU A 91 -11.19 6.38 8.64
CA LEU A 91 -11.38 5.93 7.28
C LEU A 91 -12.74 6.44 6.79
N ASP A 92 -12.71 7.34 5.81
CA ASP A 92 -13.89 8.06 5.30
C ASP A 92 -14.25 7.65 3.86
N ASN A 93 -15.46 8.01 3.44
CA ASN A 93 -16.02 7.72 2.12
C ASN A 93 -16.03 6.22 1.77
N LEU A 94 -16.28 5.40 2.80
CA LEU A 94 -16.39 3.96 2.67
C LEU A 94 -17.79 3.58 2.15
N LEU A 95 -17.82 2.67 1.18
CA LEU A 95 -19.05 2.19 0.54
C LEU A 95 -19.47 0.84 1.13
N LEU A 96 -20.75 0.67 1.45
CA LEU A 96 -21.32 -0.61 1.87
C LEU A 96 -21.14 -1.68 0.77
N GLY A 97 -20.87 -2.92 1.19
CA GLY A 97 -20.71 -4.06 0.29
C GLY A 97 -19.44 -4.03 -0.57
N VAL A 98 -18.55 -3.05 -0.35
CA VAL A 98 -17.26 -2.96 -1.01
C VAL A 98 -16.16 -3.39 -0.03
N SER A 99 -15.21 -4.18 -0.50
CA SER A 99 -14.04 -4.55 0.30
C SER A 99 -12.89 -3.56 0.09
N TYR A 100 -12.12 -3.35 1.14
CA TYR A 100 -10.99 -2.44 1.18
C TYR A 100 -9.75 -3.14 1.73
N GLU A 101 -8.58 -2.60 1.38
CA GLU A 101 -7.27 -2.94 1.91
C GLU A 101 -6.68 -1.69 2.56
N LEU A 102 -6.33 -1.79 3.84
CA LEU A 102 -5.46 -0.84 4.50
C LEU A 102 -4.07 -1.47 4.61
N ARG A 103 -3.07 -0.82 4.01
CA ARG A 103 -1.69 -1.31 4.07
C ARG A 103 -0.75 -0.26 4.62
N ILE A 104 0.25 -0.75 5.33
CA ILE A 104 1.42 0.02 5.74
C ILE A 104 2.61 -0.47 4.93
N SER A 105 3.34 0.48 4.36
CA SER A 105 4.57 0.22 3.65
C SER A 105 5.72 0.96 4.33
N ASN A 106 6.79 0.24 4.66
CA ASN A 106 8.00 0.80 5.24
C ASN A 106 9.24 0.20 4.56
N ALA A 107 10.40 0.84 4.73
CA ALA A 107 11.67 0.29 4.30
C ALA A 107 11.98 -0.98 5.12
N ALA A 108 12.31 -2.09 4.44
CA ALA A 108 12.53 -3.39 5.09
C ALA A 108 13.67 -3.42 6.13
N ALA A 109 14.53 -2.39 6.15
CA ALA A 109 15.70 -2.33 7.02
C ALA A 109 15.45 -1.60 8.36
N THR A 110 14.23 -1.11 8.65
CA THR A 110 13.99 -0.27 9.84
C THR A 110 13.85 -1.06 11.15
N GLY A 111 13.63 -2.38 11.11
CA GLY A 111 13.43 -3.19 12.32
C GLY A 111 12.21 -2.74 13.13
N VAL A 112 11.10 -2.45 12.46
CA VAL A 112 9.84 -2.02 13.08
C VAL A 112 8.73 -2.93 12.59
N ASP A 113 8.00 -3.51 13.53
CA ASP A 113 6.79 -4.28 13.28
C ASP A 113 5.58 -3.34 13.40
N PHE A 114 4.61 -3.52 12.50
CA PHE A 114 3.39 -2.74 12.47
C PHE A 114 2.17 -3.64 12.65
N GLU A 115 1.23 -3.17 13.45
CA GLU A 115 -0.07 -3.78 13.64
C GLU A 115 -1.18 -2.78 13.28
N ILE A 116 -2.23 -3.28 12.63
CA ILE A 116 -3.40 -2.50 12.24
C ILE A 116 -4.63 -3.14 12.90
N GLU A 117 -5.24 -2.41 13.81
CA GLU A 117 -6.52 -2.79 14.42
C GLU A 117 -7.62 -1.85 13.92
N LEU A 118 -8.80 -2.41 13.66
CA LEU A 118 -9.95 -1.67 13.13
C LEU A 118 -11.07 -1.66 14.16
N TYR A 119 -11.67 -0.50 14.35
CA TYR A 119 -12.67 -0.22 15.37
C TYR A 119 -13.85 0.54 14.77
N SER A 120 -15.06 0.25 15.26
CA SER A 120 -16.19 1.17 15.11
C SER A 120 -16.04 2.34 16.10
N ALA A 121 -16.83 3.41 15.91
CA ALA A 121 -16.88 4.52 16.88
C ALA A 121 -17.18 4.01 18.31
N ASP A 122 -18.14 3.09 18.43
CA ASP A 122 -18.53 2.49 19.71
C ASP A 122 -17.39 1.70 20.36
N ASP A 123 -16.62 0.97 19.57
CA ASP A 123 -15.48 0.21 20.08
C ASP A 123 -14.39 1.14 20.64
N VAL A 124 -14.16 2.30 19.98
CA VAL A 124 -13.20 3.30 20.48
C VAL A 124 -13.67 3.87 21.82
N LEU A 125 -14.95 4.23 21.95
CA LEU A 125 -15.48 4.75 23.22
C LEU A 125 -15.35 3.72 24.35
N ARG A 126 -15.68 2.45 24.06
CA ARG A 126 -15.55 1.34 25.01
C ARG A 126 -14.12 1.08 25.43
N LEU A 127 -13.15 1.22 24.52
CA LEU A 127 -11.73 1.02 24.82
C LEU A 127 -11.22 2.01 25.90
N HIS A 128 -11.87 3.17 26.01
CA HIS A 128 -11.50 4.23 26.96
C HIS A 128 -12.45 4.34 28.16
N ASP A 129 -13.17 3.26 28.50
CA ASP A 129 -14.12 3.17 29.63
C ASP A 129 -15.16 4.30 29.67
N LYS A 130 -15.43 4.93 28.52
CA LYS A 130 -16.55 5.85 28.35
C LYS A 130 -17.67 5.02 27.75
N PRO A 131 -18.67 4.59 28.53
CA PRO A 131 -19.84 3.96 27.94
C PRO A 131 -20.37 4.94 26.89
N ALA A 132 -20.66 4.43 25.69
CA ALA A 132 -21.48 5.15 24.75
C ALA A 132 -22.78 5.44 25.49
N ASP A 133 -22.88 6.64 26.07
CA ASP A 133 -24.13 7.11 26.64
C ASP A 133 -25.17 6.97 25.53
N ASN A 134 -26.45 6.85 25.86
CA ASN A 134 -27.53 6.57 24.90
C ASN A 134 -27.75 7.71 23.87
N THR A 135 -26.71 8.47 23.53
CA THR A 135 -26.46 9.16 22.27
C THR A 135 -26.96 8.27 21.14
N GLU A 136 -28.21 8.51 20.76
CA GLU A 136 -28.80 7.95 19.57
C GLU A 136 -27.88 8.36 18.42
N LEU A 137 -27.06 7.41 17.94
CA LEU A 137 -26.34 7.53 16.67
C LEU A 137 -27.36 8.04 15.67
N SER A 138 -27.26 9.34 15.34
CA SER A 138 -28.24 9.99 14.50
C SER A 138 -28.39 9.12 13.24
N PRO A 139 -29.62 8.81 12.81
CA PRO A 139 -29.82 8.10 11.56
C PRO A 139 -29.33 9.04 10.46
N ASP A 140 -28.04 8.93 10.12
CA ASP A 140 -27.40 9.83 9.20
C ASP A 140 -28.04 9.67 7.83
N ILE A 141 -28.54 10.79 7.33
CA ILE A 141 -29.35 10.89 6.11
C ILE A 141 -28.49 10.61 4.87
N ASP A 142 -27.16 10.54 5.03
CA ASP A 142 -26.19 10.35 3.95
C ASP A 142 -25.30 9.10 4.08
N GLY A 143 -25.68 8.07 4.87
CA GLY A 143 -25.08 6.73 4.75
C GLY A 143 -23.55 6.64 4.81
N GLN A 144 -22.87 7.65 5.40
CA GLN A 144 -21.43 7.67 5.51
C GLN A 144 -21.02 6.73 6.64
N LEU A 145 -20.13 5.80 6.33
CA LEU A 145 -19.57 4.87 7.31
C LEU A 145 -18.21 5.39 7.76
N ALA A 146 -17.97 5.35 9.07
CA ALA A 146 -16.69 5.69 9.66
C ALA A 146 -16.10 4.45 10.34
N ILE A 147 -14.89 4.08 9.93
CA ILE A 147 -14.08 3.07 10.60
C ILE A 147 -12.83 3.75 11.14
N TYR A 148 -12.43 3.40 12.35
CA TYR A 148 -11.21 3.90 12.96
C TYR A 148 -10.13 2.84 12.85
N ALA A 149 -8.96 3.21 12.35
CA ALA A 149 -7.79 2.34 12.32
C ALA A 149 -6.77 2.82 13.35
N LYS A 150 -6.41 1.95 14.28
CA LYS A 150 -5.27 2.14 15.18
C LYS A 150 -4.07 1.46 14.55
N VAL A 151 -3.03 2.23 14.30
CA VAL A 151 -1.73 1.74 13.84
C VAL A 151 -0.78 1.74 15.01
N THR A 152 -0.32 0.56 15.40
CA THR A 152 0.72 0.39 16.42
C THR A 152 2.03 0.04 15.75
N ALA A 153 3.09 0.77 16.09
CA ALA A 153 4.44 0.51 15.63
C ALA A 153 5.33 0.14 16.82
N THR A 154 5.95 -1.03 16.75
CA THR A 154 6.82 -1.58 17.80
C THR A 154 8.20 -1.87 17.21
N TYR A 155 9.27 -1.45 17.88
CA TYR A 155 10.61 -1.78 17.44
C TYR A 155 10.90 -3.27 17.63
N ALA A 156 11.18 -3.95 16.53
CA ALA A 156 11.50 -5.36 16.48
C ALA A 156 13.02 -5.55 16.62
N GLY A 157 13.46 -5.96 17.81
CA GLY A 157 14.84 -6.36 18.07
C GLY A 157 15.63 -5.40 18.95
N TYR A 158 16.91 -5.74 19.16
CA TYR A 158 17.82 -4.99 20.01
C TYR A 158 18.74 -4.12 19.15
N SER A 159 18.55 -2.80 19.20
CA SER A 159 19.50 -1.86 18.59
C SER A 159 20.73 -1.71 19.49
N THR A 160 21.92 -1.72 18.90
CA THR A 160 23.16 -1.36 19.63
C THR A 160 23.29 0.14 19.83
N TRP A 161 22.47 0.94 19.14
CA TRP A 161 22.46 2.39 19.27
C TRP A 161 21.51 2.81 20.38
N PRO A 162 21.97 3.61 21.37
CA PRO A 162 21.13 4.03 22.48
C PRO A 162 20.02 4.95 22.00
N ASN A 163 18.81 4.79 22.55
CA ASN A 163 17.63 5.64 22.32
C ASN A 163 17.03 5.59 20.90
N VAL A 164 17.32 4.57 20.08
CA VAL A 164 16.70 4.41 18.76
C VAL A 164 15.19 4.20 18.88
N GLU A 165 14.73 3.56 19.96
CA GLU A 165 13.33 3.43 20.31
C GLU A 165 12.62 4.80 20.39
N ASN A 166 13.37 5.87 20.67
CA ASN A 166 12.82 7.21 20.77
C ASN A 166 12.76 7.96 19.42
N TRP A 167 13.24 7.38 18.31
CA TRP A 167 13.25 8.07 17.03
C TRP A 167 11.90 8.06 16.34
N PRO A 168 11.49 9.12 15.64
CA PRO A 168 10.23 9.09 14.91
C PRO A 168 10.23 7.96 13.87
N ILE A 169 9.10 7.25 13.76
CA ILE A 169 8.93 6.17 12.80
C ILE A 169 8.16 6.73 11.61
N THR A 170 8.75 6.68 10.43
CA THR A 170 8.09 7.08 9.19
C THR A 170 7.53 5.85 8.46
N TYR A 171 6.33 5.97 7.91
CA TYR A 171 5.75 4.95 7.04
C TYR A 171 4.76 5.56 6.07
N ALA A 172 4.45 4.83 5.00
CA ALA A 172 3.36 5.15 4.10
C ALA A 172 2.15 4.30 4.47
N ILE A 173 0.98 4.92 4.60
CA ILE A 173 -0.30 4.23 4.77
C ILE A 173 -1.14 4.43 3.52
N VAL A 174 -1.78 3.35 3.06
CA VAL A 174 -2.59 3.37 1.85
C VAL A 174 -3.92 2.68 2.11
N LEU A 175 -5.01 3.40 1.81
CA LEU A 175 -6.36 2.87 1.79
C LEU A 175 -6.78 2.63 0.34
N GLU A 176 -6.94 1.37 -0.04
CA GLU A 176 -7.27 0.95 -1.40
C GLU A 176 -8.60 0.19 -1.43
N LYS A 177 -9.41 0.46 -2.45
CA LYS A 177 -10.66 -0.25 -2.72
C LYS A 177 -10.35 -1.50 -3.55
N HIS A 178 -10.97 -2.64 -3.23
CA HIS A 178 -10.96 -3.81 -4.11
C HIS A 178 -11.95 -3.65 -5.26
N VAL A 179 -11.54 -4.10 -6.44
CA VAL A 179 -12.38 -4.20 -7.64
C VAL A 179 -12.48 -5.66 -8.02
N ALA A 180 -13.69 -6.22 -8.00
CA ALA A 180 -13.94 -7.65 -8.22
C ALA A 180 -13.15 -8.58 -7.28
N GLY A 181 -12.98 -8.17 -6.01
CA GLY A 181 -12.24 -8.94 -5.00
C GLY A 181 -10.71 -8.85 -5.13
N LEU A 182 -10.19 -8.07 -6.07
CA LEU A 182 -8.76 -7.89 -6.27
C LEU A 182 -8.32 -6.44 -5.98
N PRO A 183 -7.11 -6.22 -5.46
CA PRO A 183 -6.55 -4.87 -5.34
C PRO A 183 -6.30 -4.29 -6.74
N VAL A 184 -6.53 -2.98 -6.90
CA VAL A 184 -6.36 -2.27 -8.18
C VAL A 184 -4.92 -2.35 -8.65
N GLN A 185 -3.95 -2.37 -7.73
CA GLN A 185 -2.54 -2.61 -8.08
C GLN A 185 -2.30 -3.96 -8.75
N ALA A 186 -2.96 -5.04 -8.30
CA ALA A 186 -2.83 -6.34 -8.96
C ALA A 186 -3.42 -6.31 -10.38
N LEU A 187 -4.54 -5.62 -10.59
CA LEU A 187 -5.13 -5.44 -11.92
C LEU A 187 -4.20 -4.67 -12.86
N LYS A 188 -3.54 -3.62 -12.37
CA LYS A 188 -2.52 -2.88 -13.14
C LYS A 188 -1.36 -3.78 -13.53
N LEU A 189 -0.86 -4.61 -12.61
CA LEU A 189 0.22 -5.56 -12.90
C LEU A 189 -0.20 -6.58 -13.97
N ILE A 190 -1.39 -7.15 -13.85
CA ILE A 190 -1.94 -8.09 -14.84
C ILE A 190 -2.02 -7.43 -16.22
N ALA A 191 -2.50 -6.20 -16.31
CA ALA A 191 -2.58 -5.47 -17.58
C ALA A 191 -1.20 -5.25 -18.22
N VAL A 192 -0.18 -4.92 -17.41
CA VAL A 192 1.21 -4.79 -17.89
C VAL A 192 1.74 -6.13 -18.38
N LEU A 193 1.55 -7.21 -17.63
CA LEU A 193 2.01 -8.56 -18.01
C LEU A 193 1.38 -9.01 -19.33
N VAL A 194 0.06 -8.85 -19.48
CA VAL A 194 -0.66 -9.16 -20.72
C VAL A 194 -0.08 -8.35 -21.89
N SER A 195 0.17 -7.06 -21.69
CA SER A 195 0.75 -6.19 -22.72
C SER A 195 2.15 -6.65 -23.16
N VAL A 196 3.01 -7.03 -22.21
CA VAL A 196 4.36 -7.55 -22.49
C VAL A 196 4.29 -8.88 -23.26
N VAL A 197 3.39 -9.78 -22.88
CA VAL A 197 3.20 -11.07 -23.57
C VAL A 197 2.71 -10.86 -24.99
N LEU A 198 1.69 -10.02 -25.20
CA LEU A 198 1.17 -9.70 -26.53
C LEU A 198 2.24 -9.04 -27.40
N PHE A 199 2.99 -8.07 -26.86
CA PHE A 199 4.10 -7.45 -27.58
C PHE A 199 5.18 -8.49 -27.96
N GLY A 200 5.53 -9.38 -27.03
CA GLY A 200 6.47 -10.47 -27.27
C GLY A 200 6.03 -11.35 -28.43
N LEU A 201 4.78 -11.84 -28.39
CA LEU A 201 4.23 -12.76 -29.37
C LEU A 201 4.03 -12.12 -30.75
N PHE A 202 3.43 -10.93 -30.82
CA PHE A 202 3.01 -10.32 -32.08
C PHE A 202 4.05 -9.39 -32.72
N VAL A 203 5.04 -8.90 -31.96
CA VAL A 203 6.02 -7.93 -32.47
C VAL A 203 7.45 -8.46 -32.36
N ALA A 204 7.87 -8.89 -31.17
CA ALA A 204 9.26 -9.27 -30.93
C ALA A 204 9.63 -10.58 -31.64
N THR A 205 8.85 -11.64 -31.42
CA THR A 205 9.06 -12.97 -32.00
C THR A 205 9.10 -12.98 -33.54
N PRO A 206 8.12 -12.41 -34.28
CA PRO A 206 8.18 -12.42 -35.74
C PRO A 206 9.38 -11.65 -36.30
N ARG A 207 9.78 -10.56 -35.65
CA ARG A 207 10.99 -9.82 -36.05
C ARG A 207 12.27 -10.63 -35.80
N LEU A 208 12.35 -11.31 -34.67
CA LEU A 208 13.46 -12.22 -34.35
C LEU A 208 13.57 -13.34 -35.38
N ILE A 209 12.46 -13.99 -35.73
CA ILE A 209 12.43 -15.05 -36.75
C ILE A 209 12.87 -14.49 -38.11
N ALA A 210 12.38 -13.32 -38.51
CA ALA A 210 12.78 -12.69 -39.77
C ALA A 210 14.29 -12.42 -39.85
N ILE A 211 14.90 -11.96 -38.75
CA ILE A 211 16.36 -11.73 -38.65
C ILE A 211 17.14 -13.05 -38.74
N ILE A 212 16.70 -14.09 -38.01
CA ILE A 212 17.35 -15.40 -38.04
C ILE A 212 17.32 -15.97 -39.47
N ASN A 213 16.17 -15.87 -40.13
CA ASN A 213 16.00 -16.33 -41.50
C ASN A 213 16.88 -15.55 -42.48
N SER A 214 17.04 -14.24 -42.32
CA SER A 214 17.93 -13.45 -43.20
C SER A 214 19.40 -13.81 -43.02
N VAL A 215 19.85 -14.03 -41.78
CA VAL A 215 21.24 -14.45 -41.51
C VAL A 215 21.51 -15.85 -42.08
N ALA A 216 20.58 -16.79 -41.89
CA ALA A 216 20.70 -18.13 -42.45
C ALA A 216 20.76 -18.12 -43.99
N ALA A 217 20.00 -17.23 -44.64
CA ALA A 217 20.03 -17.08 -46.09
C ALA A 217 21.38 -16.53 -46.60
N GLU A 218 21.96 -15.54 -45.92
CA GLU A 218 23.28 -14.98 -46.28
C GLU A 218 24.40 -16.02 -46.16
N ASP A 219 24.38 -16.85 -45.12
CA ASP A 219 25.38 -17.91 -44.92
C ASP A 219 25.32 -18.97 -46.02
N HIS A 220 24.11 -19.37 -46.43
CA HIS A 220 23.92 -20.27 -47.57
C HIS A 220 24.47 -19.69 -48.88
N GLN A 221 24.26 -18.39 -49.12
CA GLN A 221 24.75 -17.74 -50.34
C GLN A 221 26.30 -17.67 -50.37
N LYS A 222 26.94 -17.36 -49.24
CA LYS A 222 28.42 -17.34 -49.11
C LYS A 222 29.05 -18.73 -49.30
N LEU A 223 28.38 -19.79 -48.84
CA LEU A 223 28.84 -21.16 -49.06
C LEU A 223 28.79 -21.53 -50.54
N LYS A 224 27.70 -21.18 -51.23
CA LYS A 224 27.54 -21.45 -52.66
C LYS A 224 28.60 -20.74 -53.50
N SER A 225 28.89 -19.46 -53.21
CA SER A 225 29.91 -18.69 -53.92
C SER A 225 31.35 -19.13 -53.66
N LYS A 226 31.61 -19.99 -52.67
CA LYS A 226 32.94 -20.59 -52.42
C LYS A 226 33.14 -21.92 -53.15
N LEU A 227 32.04 -22.55 -53.60
CA LEU A 227 32.07 -23.83 -54.29
C LEU A 227 32.22 -23.67 -55.82
N GLU A 228 31.81 -22.51 -56.34
CA GLU A 228 32.03 -22.07 -57.72
C GLU A 228 33.42 -21.46 -57.87
#